data_AF-A0A0N9I5N0-F1
#
_entry.id   AF-A0A0N9I5N0-F1
#
_cell.length_a   1.000
_cell.length_b   1.000
_cell.length_c   1.000
_cell.angle_alpha   90.00
_cell.angle_beta   90.00
_cell.angle_gamma   90.00
#
_symmetry.space_group_name_H-M   'P 1'
#
loop_
_entity.id
_entity.type
_entity.pdbx_description
1 polymer ?
#
loop_
_entity_poly.entity_id
_entity_poly.type
_entity_poly.pdbx_seq_one_letter_code
_entity_poly.pdbx_strand_id
1 'polypeptide(L)'
;MTNSARQVLSRTQEELTPAPGANRLLPLVAAWRAPVSALAALAAEERHIITSDWRAFLTLAARAEDPATRQFFSFLAVGESLALDLLVPLAEATSADMDEYTPKAGCQAYPAYVASLALNAAPIDALLALFANFAAWGEYCASISESLRENYGFDDKACGFFDFFAKPVPELEQHALAAIQAALDAGWQPDEALRHGRLLLDYELMFWNTIADMAGN
;
A
#
# COMPACT_ATOMS: atom_id res chain seq x y z
N MET A 1 23.61 6.38 21.67
CA MET A 1 23.82 6.66 20.24
C MET A 1 22.49 7.14 19.70
N THR A 2 22.42 8.37 19.18
CA THR A 2 21.21 8.86 18.51
C THR A 2 21.07 8.09 17.20
N ASN A 3 20.00 7.30 17.06
CA ASN A 3 19.70 6.62 15.80
C ASN A 3 19.35 7.71 14.76
N SER A 4 19.92 7.63 13.56
CA SER A 4 19.50 8.52 12.48
C SER A 4 18.13 8.09 11.92
N ALA A 5 17.38 9.02 11.32
CA ALA A 5 16.11 8.69 10.67
C ALA A 5 16.23 7.54 9.65
N ARG A 6 17.32 7.52 8.87
CA ARG A 6 17.61 6.45 7.90
C ARG A 6 17.83 5.10 8.58
N GLN A 7 18.51 5.07 9.73
CA GLN A 7 18.71 3.83 10.50
C GLN A 7 17.40 3.30 11.07
N VAL A 8 16.54 4.18 11.60
CA VAL A 8 15.22 3.79 12.11
C VAL A 8 14.35 3.23 10.99
N LEU A 9 14.29 3.92 9.84
CA LEU A 9 13.55 3.45 8.68
C LEU A 9 14.07 2.10 8.18
N SER A 10 15.38 1.97 7.95
CA SER A 10 15.98 0.74 7.41
C SER A 10 15.71 -0.45 8.33
N ARG A 11 15.89 -0.27 9.65
CA ARG A 11 15.59 -1.32 10.62
C ARG A 11 14.11 -1.70 10.63
N THR A 12 13.22 -0.71 10.52
CA THR A 12 11.78 -0.98 10.47
C THR A 12 11.41 -1.76 9.21
N GLN A 13 11.99 -1.40 8.06
CA GLN A 13 11.82 -2.15 6.81
C GLN A 13 12.34 -3.59 6.90
N GLU A 14 13.52 -3.79 7.50
CA GLU A 14 14.09 -5.12 7.74
C GLU A 14 13.16 -5.96 8.65
N GLU A 15 12.61 -5.37 9.71
CA GLU A 15 11.69 -6.07 10.63
C GLU A 15 10.30 -6.34 10.03
N LEU A 16 9.88 -5.54 9.05
CA LEU A 16 8.58 -5.66 8.37
C LEU A 16 8.69 -6.29 6.98
N THR A 17 9.81 -6.92 6.66
CA THR A 17 9.95 -7.65 5.39
C THR A 17 9.09 -8.92 5.44
N PRO A 18 8.13 -9.10 4.51
CA PRO A 18 7.33 -10.32 4.46
C PRO A 18 8.18 -11.56 4.20
N ALA A 19 7.78 -12.68 4.81
CA ALA A 19 8.43 -13.96 4.54
C ALA A 19 8.29 -14.36 3.05
N PRO A 20 9.29 -15.02 2.45
CA PRO A 20 9.17 -15.54 1.09
C PRO A 20 7.91 -16.41 0.92
N GLY A 21 7.10 -16.09 -0.07
CA GLY A 21 5.85 -16.82 -0.37
C GLY A 21 4.66 -16.46 0.54
N ALA A 22 4.77 -15.47 1.42
CA ALA A 22 3.65 -15.01 2.25
C ALA A 22 2.47 -14.45 1.43
N ASN A 23 2.79 -13.78 0.30
CA ASN A 23 1.82 -13.39 -0.71
C ASN A 23 1.57 -14.56 -1.67
N ARG A 24 0.42 -15.24 -1.54
CA ARG A 24 0.07 -16.41 -2.37
C ARG A 24 -0.45 -16.03 -3.76
N LEU A 25 -0.81 -14.77 -4.01
CA LEU A 25 -1.34 -14.35 -5.31
C LEU A 25 -0.23 -14.22 -6.37
N LEU A 26 0.91 -13.63 -6.00
CA LEU A 26 2.02 -13.42 -6.92
C LEU A 26 2.44 -14.68 -7.72
N PRO A 27 2.72 -15.83 -7.09
CA PRO A 27 3.09 -17.04 -7.83
C PRO A 27 1.94 -17.64 -8.67
N LEU A 28 0.69 -17.22 -8.45
CA LEU A 28 -0.44 -17.58 -9.33
C LEU A 28 -0.45 -16.68 -10.56
N VAL A 29 -0.28 -15.37 -10.40
CA VAL A 29 -0.24 -14.41 -11.52
C VAL A 29 0.98 -14.68 -12.41
N ALA A 30 2.17 -14.83 -11.82
CA ALA A 30 3.41 -15.08 -12.55
C ALA A 30 3.40 -16.41 -13.34
N ALA A 31 2.67 -17.42 -12.84
CA ALA A 31 2.52 -18.70 -13.51
C ALA A 31 1.28 -18.76 -14.43
N TRP A 32 0.59 -17.64 -14.66
CA TRP A 32 -0.66 -17.58 -15.42
C TRP A 32 -1.76 -18.53 -14.92
N ARG A 33 -1.82 -18.73 -13.60
CA ARG A 33 -2.82 -19.57 -12.92
C ARG A 33 -3.91 -18.78 -12.22
N ALA A 34 -3.71 -17.48 -11.99
CA ALA A 34 -4.79 -16.62 -11.50
C ALA A 34 -5.77 -16.35 -12.65
N PRO A 35 -7.08 -16.61 -12.50
CA PRO A 35 -8.05 -16.28 -13.54
C PRO A 35 -8.22 -14.76 -13.65
N VAL A 36 -8.63 -14.28 -14.83
CA VAL A 36 -8.90 -12.84 -15.05
C VAL A 36 -9.95 -12.30 -14.06
N SER A 37 -10.89 -13.14 -13.62
CA SER A 37 -11.87 -12.77 -12.58
C SER A 37 -11.25 -12.43 -11.23
N ALA A 38 -10.10 -13.03 -10.87
CA ALA A 38 -9.37 -12.66 -9.67
C ALA A 38 -8.67 -11.29 -9.82
N LEU A 39 -8.18 -10.98 -11.02
CA LEU A 39 -7.63 -9.66 -11.35
C LEU A 39 -8.73 -8.59 -11.39
N ALA A 40 -9.93 -8.94 -11.87
CA ALA A 40 -11.11 -8.09 -11.82
C ALA A 40 -11.52 -7.78 -10.37
N ALA A 41 -11.54 -8.80 -9.51
CA ALA A 41 -11.81 -8.62 -8.08
C ALA A 41 -10.76 -7.74 -7.41
N LEU A 42 -9.47 -7.92 -7.73
CA LEU A 42 -8.40 -7.05 -7.25
C LEU A 42 -8.68 -5.59 -7.63
N ALA A 43 -8.96 -5.30 -8.90
CA ALA A 43 -9.24 -3.93 -9.36
C ALA A 43 -10.44 -3.31 -8.61
N ALA A 44 -11.49 -4.09 -8.36
CA ALA A 44 -12.66 -3.63 -7.64
C ALA A 44 -12.38 -3.39 -6.14
N GLU A 45 -11.61 -4.25 -5.47
CA GLU A 45 -11.19 -4.05 -4.08
C GLU A 45 -10.31 -2.81 -3.93
N GLU A 46 -9.37 -2.60 -4.85
CA GLU A 46 -8.48 -1.43 -4.86
C GLU A 46 -9.25 -0.11 -4.91
N ARG A 47 -10.35 -0.05 -5.67
CA ARG A 47 -11.21 1.16 -5.67
C ARG A 47 -11.68 1.52 -4.27
N HIS A 48 -12.06 0.53 -3.46
CA HIS A 48 -12.49 0.77 -2.08
C HIS A 48 -11.33 1.14 -1.16
N ILE A 49 -10.18 0.46 -1.31
CA ILE A 49 -8.96 0.71 -0.53
C ILE A 49 -8.48 2.14 -0.76
N ILE A 50 -8.23 2.52 -2.01
CA ILE A 50 -7.74 3.84 -2.41
C ILE A 50 -8.68 4.96 -1.93
N THR A 51 -10.00 4.76 -2.05
CA THR A 51 -10.96 5.77 -1.59
C THR A 51 -10.96 5.91 -0.05
N SER A 52 -10.69 4.83 0.69
CA SER A 52 -10.52 4.86 2.14
C SER A 52 -9.21 5.55 2.53
N ASP A 53 -8.12 5.12 1.91
CA ASP A 53 -6.76 5.61 2.18
C ASP A 53 -6.63 7.09 1.84
N TRP A 54 -7.23 7.55 0.74
CA TRP A 54 -7.32 8.96 0.39
C TRP A 54 -7.86 9.82 1.55
N ARG A 55 -8.97 9.39 2.19
CA ARG A 55 -9.57 10.11 3.32
C ARG A 55 -8.72 9.98 4.58
N ALA A 56 -8.14 8.81 4.82
CA ALA A 56 -7.28 8.56 5.96
C ALA A 56 -6.01 9.43 5.91
N PHE A 57 -5.37 9.54 4.74
CA PHE A 57 -4.18 10.37 4.55
C PHE A 57 -4.50 11.86 4.66
N LEU A 58 -5.61 12.34 4.11
CA LEU A 58 -6.06 13.72 4.34
C LEU A 58 -6.28 14.01 5.84
N THR A 59 -6.85 13.05 6.57
CA THR A 59 -7.07 13.16 8.02
C THR A 59 -5.75 13.19 8.79
N LEU A 60 -4.80 12.32 8.44
CA LEU A 60 -3.46 12.29 9.04
C LEU A 60 -2.68 13.58 8.75
N ALA A 61 -2.77 14.11 7.53
CA ALA A 61 -2.17 15.39 7.17
C ALA A 61 -2.76 16.54 8.00
N ALA A 62 -4.08 16.57 8.19
CA ALA A 62 -4.74 17.60 8.99
C ALA A 62 -4.36 17.52 10.49
N ARG A 63 -4.11 16.31 11.01
CA ARG A 63 -3.69 16.08 12.41
C ARG A 63 -2.19 16.27 12.64
N ALA A 64 -1.37 16.24 11.60
CA ALA A 64 0.07 16.38 11.71
C ALA A 64 0.45 17.77 12.24
N GLU A 65 1.20 17.81 13.34
CA GLU A 65 1.74 19.06 13.90
C GLU A 65 2.98 19.52 13.13
N ASP A 66 3.87 18.58 12.83
CA ASP A 66 5.10 18.79 12.07
C ASP A 66 4.83 18.98 10.55
N PRO A 67 5.45 19.97 9.89
CA PRO A 67 5.31 20.19 8.45
C PRO A 67 5.72 19.00 7.56
N ALA A 68 6.74 18.23 7.93
CA ALA A 68 7.23 17.12 7.10
C ALA A 68 6.23 15.96 7.08
N THR A 69 5.66 15.59 8.22
CA THR A 69 4.59 14.60 8.34
C THR A 69 3.35 15.05 7.57
N ARG A 70 3.00 16.33 7.64
CA ARG A 70 1.87 16.89 6.86
C ARG A 70 2.11 16.79 5.36
N GLN A 71 3.31 17.13 4.89
CA GLN A 71 3.70 17.03 3.48
C GLN A 71 3.67 15.59 3.01
N PHE A 72 4.21 14.65 3.79
CA PHE A 72 4.20 13.22 3.50
C PHE A 72 2.76 12.71 3.22
N PHE A 73 1.82 12.95 4.13
CA PHE A 73 0.45 12.47 3.95
C PHE A 73 -0.32 13.25 2.87
N SER A 74 -0.03 14.54 2.69
CA SER A 74 -0.62 15.32 1.60
C SER A 74 -0.17 14.78 0.23
N PHE A 75 1.11 14.39 0.12
CA PHE A 75 1.64 13.74 -1.08
C PHE A 75 0.94 12.41 -1.34
N LEU A 76 0.79 11.55 -0.33
CA LEU A 76 0.08 10.27 -0.49
C LEU A 76 -1.37 10.47 -0.93
N ALA A 77 -2.10 11.42 -0.33
CA ALA A 77 -3.48 11.71 -0.73
C ALA A 77 -3.59 12.15 -2.21
N VAL A 78 -2.61 12.89 -2.74
CA VAL A 78 -2.56 13.20 -4.17
C VAL A 78 -2.31 11.94 -5.00
N GLY A 79 -1.41 11.07 -4.55
CA GLY A 79 -1.15 9.77 -5.17
C GLY A 79 -2.40 8.89 -5.29
N GLU A 80 -3.20 8.78 -4.21
CA GLU A 80 -4.45 8.03 -4.22
C GLU A 80 -5.45 8.56 -5.27
N SER A 81 -5.54 9.89 -5.41
CA SER A 81 -6.41 10.49 -6.44
C SER A 81 -5.97 10.11 -7.86
N LEU A 82 -4.67 10.02 -8.13
CA LEU A 82 -4.14 9.60 -9.43
C LEU A 82 -4.34 8.09 -9.65
N ALA A 83 -4.18 7.29 -8.59
CA ALA A 83 -4.35 5.84 -8.64
C ALA A 83 -5.78 5.44 -9.01
N LEU A 84 -6.80 6.17 -8.56
CA LEU A 84 -8.20 5.94 -8.97
C LEU A 84 -8.39 6.02 -10.48
N ASP A 85 -7.78 7.02 -11.14
CA ASP A 85 -7.89 7.18 -12.59
C ASP A 85 -7.17 6.04 -13.33
N LEU A 86 -6.05 5.56 -12.77
CA LEU A 86 -5.26 4.46 -13.32
C LEU A 86 -5.90 3.08 -13.15
N LEU A 87 -6.89 2.93 -12.26
CA LEU A 87 -7.66 1.68 -12.14
C LEU A 87 -8.61 1.46 -13.31
N VAL A 88 -9.07 2.52 -13.98
CA VAL A 88 -10.10 2.41 -15.03
C VAL A 88 -9.65 1.49 -16.18
N PRO A 89 -8.45 1.64 -16.77
CA PRO A 89 -8.01 0.71 -17.82
C PRO A 89 -7.82 -0.74 -17.34
N LEU A 90 -7.42 -0.94 -16.08
CA LEU A 90 -7.29 -2.28 -15.50
C LEU A 90 -8.67 -2.93 -15.35
N ALA A 91 -9.67 -2.19 -14.89
CA ALA A 91 -11.04 -2.65 -14.77
C ALA A 91 -11.64 -3.00 -16.14
N GLU A 92 -11.40 -2.17 -17.16
CA GLU A 92 -11.82 -2.45 -18.54
C GLU A 92 -11.18 -3.74 -19.09
N ALA A 93 -9.86 -3.90 -18.93
CA ALA A 93 -9.13 -5.08 -19.42
C ALA A 93 -9.56 -6.39 -18.74
N THR A 94 -10.03 -6.30 -17.49
CA THR A 94 -10.50 -7.45 -16.70
C THR A 94 -12.02 -7.62 -16.75
N SER A 95 -12.76 -6.69 -17.37
CA SER A 95 -14.22 -6.60 -17.30
C SER A 95 -14.76 -6.56 -15.87
N ALA A 96 -14.05 -5.87 -14.97
CA ALA A 96 -14.47 -5.70 -13.58
C ALA A 96 -15.69 -4.77 -13.48
N ASP A 97 -16.77 -5.26 -12.86
CA ASP A 97 -17.90 -4.41 -12.47
C ASP A 97 -17.61 -3.79 -11.10
N MET A 98 -16.93 -2.65 -11.10
CA MET A 98 -16.54 -1.96 -9.87
C MET A 98 -17.72 -1.28 -9.15
N ASP A 99 -18.89 -1.13 -9.77
CA ASP A 99 -20.05 -0.44 -9.16
C ASP A 99 -20.95 -1.42 -8.40
N GLU A 100 -21.14 -2.64 -8.92
CA GLU A 100 -21.93 -3.69 -8.25
C GLU A 100 -21.09 -4.62 -7.36
N TYR A 101 -19.77 -4.47 -7.37
CA TYR A 101 -18.87 -5.31 -6.57
C TYR A 101 -19.13 -5.19 -5.07
N THR A 102 -19.19 -6.34 -4.39
CA THR A 102 -19.29 -6.41 -2.93
C THR A 102 -17.92 -6.77 -2.32
N PRO A 103 -17.29 -5.85 -1.55
CA PRO A 103 -15.97 -6.07 -0.95
C PRO A 103 -15.88 -7.28 -0.04
N LYS A 104 -14.72 -7.94 -0.04
CA LYS A 104 -14.40 -9.04 0.87
C LYS A 104 -13.81 -8.51 2.16
N ALA A 105 -14.26 -9.07 3.29
CA ALA A 105 -13.74 -8.70 4.61
C ALA A 105 -12.21 -8.78 4.70
N GLY A 106 -11.61 -9.81 4.10
CA GLY A 106 -10.15 -9.98 4.11
C GLY A 106 -9.40 -8.94 3.27
N CYS A 107 -10.04 -8.36 2.26
CA CYS A 107 -9.48 -7.26 1.48
C CYS A 107 -9.66 -5.90 2.18
N GLN A 108 -10.71 -5.77 2.99
CA GLN A 108 -11.07 -4.51 3.66
C GLN A 108 -10.45 -4.35 5.06
N ALA A 109 -9.74 -5.36 5.57
CA ALA A 109 -9.07 -5.28 6.87
C ALA A 109 -7.96 -4.20 6.90
N TYR A 110 -7.16 -4.12 5.84
CA TYR A 110 -6.11 -3.11 5.70
C TYR A 110 -6.67 -1.67 5.70
N PRO A 111 -7.56 -1.27 4.77
CA PRO A 111 -8.05 0.12 4.72
C PRO A 111 -8.87 0.49 5.97
N ALA A 112 -9.56 -0.46 6.59
CA ALA A 112 -10.24 -0.24 7.87
C ALA A 112 -9.24 0.08 9.00
N TYR A 113 -8.10 -0.59 9.02
CA TYR A 113 -7.06 -0.32 9.99
C TYR A 113 -6.33 1.00 9.71
N VAL A 114 -6.04 1.34 8.45
CA VAL A 114 -5.49 2.66 8.07
C VAL A 114 -6.44 3.78 8.49
N ALA A 115 -7.74 3.64 8.29
CA ALA A 115 -8.75 4.58 8.80
C ALA A 115 -8.73 4.68 10.35
N SER A 116 -8.54 3.57 11.06
CA SER A 116 -8.38 3.58 12.52
C SER A 116 -7.11 4.32 12.95
N LEU A 117 -5.97 4.11 12.28
CA LEU A 117 -4.73 4.85 12.54
C LEU A 117 -4.94 6.35 12.32
N ALA A 118 -5.65 6.72 11.26
CA ALA A 118 -5.96 8.11 10.95
C ALA A 118 -6.78 8.81 12.03
N LEU A 119 -7.59 8.09 12.79
CA LEU A 119 -8.38 8.64 13.90
C LEU A 119 -7.62 8.56 15.24
N ASN A 120 -6.85 7.50 15.47
CA ASN A 120 -6.42 7.13 16.82
C ASN A 120 -4.90 7.17 17.04
N ALA A 121 -4.08 6.95 16.01
CA ALA A 121 -2.62 6.90 16.16
C ALA A 121 -2.01 8.31 16.12
N ALA A 122 -0.76 8.46 16.59
CA ALA A 122 0.01 9.65 16.29
C ALA A 122 0.39 9.66 14.80
N PRO A 123 0.32 10.79 14.09
CA PRO A 123 0.65 10.84 12.66
C PRO A 123 2.05 10.32 12.32
N ILE A 124 3.04 10.56 13.18
CA ILE A 124 4.40 10.04 12.97
C ILE A 124 4.48 8.51 13.09
N ASP A 125 3.71 7.91 14.00
CA ASP A 125 3.67 6.45 14.14
C ASP A 125 3.03 5.81 12.91
N ALA A 126 1.93 6.38 12.42
CA ALA A 126 1.30 5.95 11.17
C ALA A 126 2.23 6.13 9.97
N LEU A 127 2.99 7.23 9.91
CA LEU A 127 3.93 7.52 8.82
C LEU A 127 5.00 6.43 8.73
N LEU A 128 5.70 6.13 9.82
CA LEU A 128 6.75 5.12 9.78
C LEU A 128 6.15 3.72 9.52
N ALA A 129 5.01 3.40 10.13
CA ALA A 129 4.33 2.12 9.95
C ALA A 129 3.94 1.85 8.49
N LEU A 130 3.38 2.85 7.80
CA LEU A 130 3.00 2.77 6.38
C LEU A 130 4.23 2.77 5.47
N PHE A 131 5.14 3.73 5.66
CA PHE A 131 6.26 3.91 4.74
C PHE A 131 7.23 2.73 4.73
N ALA A 132 7.41 2.07 5.88
CA ALA A 132 8.23 0.87 5.96
C ALA A 132 7.67 -0.30 5.13
N ASN A 133 6.37 -0.30 4.83
CA ASN A 133 5.70 -1.36 4.09
C ASN A 133 5.65 -1.11 2.56
N PHE A 134 5.82 0.13 2.12
CA PHE A 134 5.68 0.50 0.69
C PHE A 134 6.69 -0.16 -0.24
N ALA A 135 7.87 -0.55 0.26
CA ALA A 135 8.87 -1.23 -0.57
C ALA A 135 8.36 -2.59 -1.06
N ALA A 136 7.78 -3.40 -0.15
CA ALA A 136 7.22 -4.70 -0.51
C ALA A 136 6.05 -4.56 -1.50
N TRP A 137 5.14 -3.62 -1.23
CA TRP A 137 4.05 -3.28 -2.14
C TRP A 137 4.54 -2.91 -3.55
N GLY A 138 5.56 -2.05 -3.65
CA GLY A 138 6.15 -1.64 -4.92
C GLY A 138 6.75 -2.82 -5.71
N GLU A 139 7.44 -3.73 -5.03
CA GLU A 139 7.97 -4.95 -5.65
C GLU A 139 6.87 -5.90 -6.14
N TYR A 140 5.77 -6.00 -5.38
CA TYR A 140 4.61 -6.81 -5.78
C TYR A 140 3.93 -6.22 -7.02
N CYS A 141 3.71 -4.91 -7.02
CA CYS A 141 3.18 -4.19 -8.18
C CYS A 141 4.07 -4.37 -9.41
N ALA A 142 5.39 -4.24 -9.28
CA ALA A 142 6.32 -4.47 -10.39
C ALA A 142 6.18 -5.88 -10.97
N SER A 143 6.15 -6.90 -10.09
CA SER A 143 6.04 -8.32 -10.49
C SER A 143 4.71 -8.64 -11.18
N ILE A 144 3.60 -8.07 -10.68
CA ILE A 144 2.29 -8.22 -11.30
C ILE A 144 2.30 -7.54 -12.67
N SER A 145 2.79 -6.31 -12.76
CA SER A 145 2.83 -5.53 -13.99
C SER A 145 3.59 -6.24 -15.12
N GLU A 146 4.73 -6.85 -14.81
CA GLU A 146 5.49 -7.70 -15.74
C GLU A 146 4.66 -8.91 -16.19
N SER A 147 4.11 -9.65 -15.22
CA SER A 147 3.32 -10.85 -15.48
C SER A 147 2.06 -10.58 -16.33
N LEU A 148 1.39 -9.45 -16.12
CA LEU A 148 0.20 -9.05 -16.89
C LEU A 148 0.52 -8.84 -18.37
N ARG A 149 1.67 -8.24 -18.68
CA ARG A 149 2.11 -8.07 -20.07
C ARG A 149 2.50 -9.39 -20.71
N GLU A 150 3.34 -10.17 -20.01
CA GLU A 150 3.92 -11.38 -20.57
C GLU A 150 2.91 -12.51 -20.74
N ASN A 151 2.02 -12.70 -19.76
CA ASN A 151 1.17 -13.88 -19.68
C ASN A 151 -0.30 -13.60 -20.01
N TYR A 152 -0.79 -12.38 -19.70
CA TYR A 152 -2.21 -12.03 -19.90
C TYR A 152 -2.44 -11.16 -21.14
N GLY A 153 -1.37 -10.66 -21.78
CA GLY A 153 -1.45 -9.82 -22.97
C GLY A 153 -2.04 -8.43 -22.72
N PHE A 154 -1.95 -7.93 -21.48
CA PHE A 154 -2.43 -6.60 -21.11
C PHE A 154 -1.48 -5.53 -21.68
N ASP A 155 -2.06 -4.40 -22.09
CA ASP A 155 -1.29 -3.28 -22.61
C ASP A 155 -0.74 -2.38 -21.48
N ASP A 156 0.05 -1.37 -21.85
CA ASP A 156 0.65 -0.44 -20.90
C ASP A 156 -0.38 0.37 -20.12
N LYS A 157 -1.57 0.59 -20.68
CA LYS A 157 -2.63 1.33 -19.97
C LYS A 157 -3.22 0.47 -18.86
N ALA A 158 -3.56 -0.79 -19.16
CA ALA A 158 -4.08 -1.74 -18.18
C ALA A 158 -3.07 -2.03 -17.06
N CYS A 159 -1.77 -1.95 -17.34
CA CYS A 159 -0.71 -2.11 -16.33
C CYS A 159 -0.38 -0.82 -15.56
N GLY A 160 -0.95 0.33 -15.96
CA GLY A 160 -0.58 1.65 -15.46
C GLY A 160 -0.75 1.83 -13.95
N PHE A 161 -1.77 1.20 -13.35
CA PHE A 161 -1.97 1.18 -11.90
C PHE A 161 -0.78 0.58 -11.16
N PHE A 162 -0.34 -0.62 -11.56
CA PHE A 162 0.79 -1.29 -10.92
C PHE A 162 2.11 -0.57 -11.21
N ASP A 163 2.30 -0.06 -12.44
CA ASP A 163 3.50 0.72 -12.79
C ASP A 163 3.64 2.01 -11.98
N PHE A 164 2.53 2.61 -11.57
CA PHE A 164 2.53 3.80 -10.74
C PHE A 164 3.12 3.51 -9.36
N PHE A 165 2.65 2.44 -8.70
CA PHE A 165 3.14 2.04 -7.38
C PHE A 165 4.51 1.35 -7.40
N ALA A 166 4.91 0.74 -8.51
CA ALA A 166 6.22 0.13 -8.68
C ALA A 166 7.38 1.15 -8.75
N LYS A 167 7.08 2.43 -9.01
CA LYS A 167 8.10 3.48 -9.19
C LYS A 167 8.47 4.12 -7.86
N PRO A 168 9.76 4.16 -7.49
CA PRO A 168 10.22 4.92 -6.34
C PRO A 168 9.89 6.42 -6.48
N VAL A 169 9.51 7.04 -5.37
CA VAL A 169 9.23 8.48 -5.30
C VAL A 169 10.21 9.15 -4.34
N PRO A 170 11.33 9.71 -4.83
CA PRO A 170 12.38 10.27 -3.96
C PRO A 170 11.90 11.41 -3.05
N GLU A 171 10.94 12.22 -3.52
CA GLU A 171 10.35 13.31 -2.73
C GLU A 171 9.60 12.79 -1.49
N LEU A 172 8.89 11.67 -1.63
CA LEU A 172 8.18 11.02 -0.53
C LEU A 172 9.17 10.52 0.54
N GLU A 173 10.27 9.88 0.13
CA GLU A 173 11.33 9.45 1.06
C GLU A 173 11.95 10.64 1.80
N GLN A 174 12.19 11.76 1.11
CA GLN A 174 12.73 12.97 1.72
C GLN A 174 11.80 13.51 2.82
N HIS A 175 10.49 13.56 2.56
CA HIS A 175 9.51 13.97 3.58
C HIS A 175 9.46 12.99 4.76
N ALA A 176 9.49 11.69 4.51
CA ALA A 176 9.50 10.68 5.56
C ALA A 176 10.75 10.80 6.45
N LEU A 177 11.95 10.90 5.86
CA LEU A 177 13.19 11.03 6.60
C LEU A 177 13.24 12.32 7.42
N ALA A 178 12.74 13.43 6.87
CA ALA A 178 12.65 14.70 7.60
C ALA A 178 11.69 14.59 8.80
N ALA A 179 10.53 13.98 8.62
CA ALA A 179 9.53 13.77 9.68
C ALA A 179 10.09 12.88 10.80
N ILE A 180 10.70 11.75 10.44
CA ILE A 180 11.31 10.83 11.41
C ILE A 180 12.43 11.54 12.16
N GLN A 181 13.29 12.31 11.48
CA GLN A 181 14.38 13.02 12.17
C GLN A 181 13.83 14.06 13.15
N ALA A 182 12.84 14.86 12.75
CA ALA A 182 12.23 15.86 13.61
C ALA A 182 11.58 15.22 14.86
N ALA A 183 10.93 14.08 14.70
CA ALA A 183 10.34 13.35 15.81
C ALA A 183 11.40 12.78 16.77
N LEU A 184 12.47 12.19 16.24
CA LEU A 184 13.60 11.69 17.04
C LEU A 184 14.26 12.82 17.84
N ASP A 185 14.45 13.98 17.22
CA ASP A 185 15.00 15.17 17.88
C ASP A 185 14.07 15.68 19.01
N ALA A 186 12.76 15.45 18.88
CA ALA A 186 11.75 15.72 19.91
C ALA A 186 11.57 14.60 20.95
N GLY A 187 12.37 13.52 20.87
CA GLY A 187 12.37 12.42 21.85
C GLY A 187 11.39 11.28 21.58
N TRP A 188 10.74 11.26 20.41
CA TRP A 188 9.87 10.16 19.99
C TRP A 188 10.64 8.83 19.84
N GLN A 189 9.95 7.71 20.04
CA GLN A 189 10.48 6.35 19.91
C GLN A 189 9.60 5.51 18.95
N PRO A 190 10.20 4.64 18.12
CA PRO A 190 9.49 3.93 17.03
C PRO A 190 8.67 2.70 17.46
N ASP A 191 8.63 2.35 18.75
CA ASP A 191 8.05 1.10 19.23
C ASP A 191 6.54 0.94 18.92
N GLU A 192 5.78 2.04 18.92
CA GLU A 192 4.36 2.00 18.54
C GLU A 192 4.19 1.91 17.01
N ALA A 193 4.96 2.69 16.25
CA ALA A 193 5.01 2.58 14.78
C ALA A 193 5.31 1.14 14.32
N LEU A 194 6.27 0.47 14.95
CA LEU A 194 6.62 -0.92 14.63
C LEU A 194 5.45 -1.88 14.91
N ARG A 195 4.72 -1.67 16.02
CA ARG A 195 3.52 -2.47 16.33
C ARG A 195 2.41 -2.25 15.29
N HIS A 196 2.19 -1.02 14.86
CA HIS A 196 1.25 -0.71 13.79
C HIS A 196 1.70 -1.31 12.45
N GLY A 197 2.98 -1.23 12.12
CA GLY A 197 3.56 -1.77 10.89
C GLY A 197 3.40 -3.29 10.78
N ARG A 198 3.56 -4.03 11.87
CA ARG A 198 3.31 -5.49 11.89
C ARG A 198 1.86 -5.82 11.56
N LEU A 199 0.91 -5.09 12.13
CA LEU A 199 -0.51 -5.29 11.81
C LEU A 199 -0.85 -4.89 10.37
N LEU A 200 -0.27 -3.80 9.86
CA LEU A 200 -0.45 -3.40 8.46
C LEU A 200 0.07 -4.48 7.51
N LEU A 201 1.25 -5.04 7.77
CA LEU A 201 1.81 -6.15 6.99
C LEU A 201 0.87 -7.37 7.00
N ASP A 202 0.39 -7.77 8.17
CA ASP A 202 -0.53 -8.91 8.29
C ASP A 202 -1.85 -8.67 7.53
N TYR A 203 -2.39 -7.45 7.57
CA TYR A 203 -3.61 -7.09 6.85
C TYR A 203 -3.39 -6.95 5.34
N GLU A 204 -2.23 -6.46 4.89
CA GLU A 204 -1.89 -6.46 3.47
C GLU A 204 -1.76 -7.90 2.95
N LEU A 205 -1.08 -8.77 3.69
CA LEU A 205 -1.01 -10.19 3.35
C LEU A 205 -2.40 -10.83 3.33
N MET A 206 -3.31 -10.44 4.23
CA MET A 206 -4.70 -10.89 4.22
C MET A 206 -5.43 -10.49 2.93
N PHE A 207 -5.22 -9.27 2.43
CA PHE A 207 -5.75 -8.81 1.14
C PHE A 207 -5.28 -9.73 0.01
N TRP A 208 -3.97 -9.87 -0.17
CA TRP A 208 -3.40 -10.69 -1.24
C TRP A 208 -3.87 -12.14 -1.18
N ASN A 209 -3.93 -12.69 0.02
CA ASN A 209 -4.31 -14.06 0.27
C ASN A 209 -5.81 -14.30 0.09
N THR A 210 -6.65 -13.29 0.32
CA THR A 210 -8.09 -13.36 0.03
C THR A 210 -8.33 -13.44 -1.48
N ILE A 211 -7.63 -12.63 -2.28
CA ILE A 211 -7.72 -12.70 -3.75
C ILE A 211 -7.17 -14.05 -4.26
N ALA A 212 -6.08 -14.54 -3.68
CA ALA A 212 -5.53 -15.86 -4.04
C ALA A 212 -6.53 -17.00 -3.77
N ASP A 213 -7.26 -16.96 -2.64
CA ASP A 213 -8.28 -17.96 -2.33
C ASP A 213 -9.47 -17.87 -3.29
N MET A 214 -9.81 -16.67 -3.79
CA MET A 214 -10.82 -16.51 -4.85
C MET A 214 -10.36 -17.10 -6.19
N ALA A 215 -9.06 -17.09 -6.47
CA ALA A 215 -8.49 -17.67 -7.69
C ALA A 215 -8.50 -19.22 -7.69
N GLY A 216 -8.55 -19.85 -6.52
CA GLY A 216 -8.51 -21.31 -6.36
C GLY A 216 -9.89 -22.00 -6.31
N ASN A 217 -10.98 -21.23 -6.33
CA ASN A 217 -12.36 -21.74 -6.25
C ASN A 217 -13.06 -21.75 -7.61
#